data_AF-A0A650CHW8-F1
#
_entry.id   AF-A0A650CHW8-F1
#
_cell.length_a   1.000
_cell.length_b   1.000
_cell.length_c   1.000
_cell.angle_alpha   90.00
_cell.angle_beta   90.00
_cell.angle_gamma   90.00
#
_symmetry.space_group_name_H-M   'P 1'
#
loop_
_entity.id
_entity.type
_entity.pdbx_description
1 polymer ?
#
loop_
_entity_poly.entity_id
_entity_poly.type
_entity_poly.pdbx_seq_one_letter_code
_entity_poly.pdbx_strand_id
1 'polypeptide(L)'
;MKTKYVILLGLLSGLTSIFLFMSLDFYFFLNGPIRMWFTPFNVFILPIIVALLIVNILSHKFSFNEKIYSNLISGITAYIGSLLVMSIINSIILAIRP
;
A
#
# COMPACT_ATOMS: atom_id res chain seq x y z
N MET A 1 21.90 -12.42 10.03
CA MET A 1 21.88 -11.01 9.55
C MET A 1 20.91 -10.77 8.39
N LYS A 2 20.62 -11.73 7.48
CA LYS A 2 19.72 -11.53 6.33
C LYS A 2 18.24 -11.28 6.69
N THR A 3 17.74 -11.88 7.77
CA THR A 3 16.34 -11.73 8.22
C THR A 3 15.93 -10.27 8.46
N LYS A 4 16.85 -9.46 9.01
CA LYS A 4 16.59 -8.02 9.20
C LYS A 4 16.33 -7.31 7.87
N TYR A 5 17.08 -7.64 6.82
CA TYR A 5 16.91 -7.04 5.50
C TYR A 5 15.64 -7.52 4.80
N VAL A 6 15.23 -8.78 5.01
CA VAL A 6 13.96 -9.30 4.49
C VAL A 6 12.77 -8.55 5.09
N ILE A 7 12.80 -8.36 6.41
CA ILE A 7 11.77 -7.59 7.13
C ILE A 7 11.77 -6.13 6.68
N LEU A 8 12.96 -5.51 6.61
CA LEU A 8 13.11 -4.12 6.20
C LEU A 8 12.57 -3.89 4.79
N LEU A 9 12.90 -4.77 3.84
CA LEU A 9 12.42 -4.67 2.46
C LEU A 9 10.90 -4.82 2.39
N GLY A 10 10.35 -5.79 3.13
CA GLY A 10 8.90 -5.99 3.22
C GLY A 10 8.19 -4.74 3.76
N LEU A 11 8.70 -4.14 4.83
CA LEU A 11 8.13 -2.91 5.40
C LEU A 11 8.25 -1.72 4.44
N LEU A 12 9.45 -1.49 3.90
CA LEU A 12 9.70 -0.35 3.02
C LEU A 12 8.85 -0.39 1.76
N SER A 13 8.74 -1.56 1.13
CA SER A 13 7.91 -1.73 -0.07
C SER A 13 6.42 -1.47 0.18
N GLY A 14 5.88 -1.98 1.29
CA GLY A 14 4.50 -1.71 1.68
C GLY A 14 4.28 -0.22 1.95
N LEU A 15 5.18 0.42 2.71
CA LEU A 15 5.15 1.85 2.96
C LEU A 15 5.22 2.67 1.67
N THR A 16 6.13 2.33 0.75
CA THR A 16 6.23 3.06 -0.53
C THR A 16 4.95 2.98 -1.33
N SER A 17 4.27 1.83 -1.32
CA SER A 17 2.98 1.69 -1.99
C SER A 17 1.92 2.56 -1.31
N ILE A 18 1.82 2.53 0.01
CA ILE A 18 0.87 3.36 0.76
C ILE A 18 1.07 4.84 0.46
N PHE A 19 2.30 5.35 0.53
CA PHE A 19 2.58 6.76 0.24
C PHE A 19 2.23 7.15 -1.20
N LEU A 20 2.50 6.27 -2.15
CA LEU A 20 2.16 6.49 -3.56
C LEU A 20 0.63 6.58 -3.75
N PHE A 21 -0.12 5.65 -3.17
CA PHE A 21 -1.58 5.66 -3.28
C PHE A 21 -2.22 6.78 -2.49
N MET A 22 -1.72 7.12 -1.30
CA MET A 22 -2.18 8.27 -0.54
C MET A 22 -2.00 9.58 -1.34
N SER A 23 -0.90 9.71 -2.07
CA SER A 23 -0.65 10.88 -2.95
C SER A 23 -1.63 10.91 -4.12
N LEU A 24 -1.90 9.76 -4.74
CA LEU A 24 -2.89 9.63 -5.81
C LEU A 24 -4.30 9.94 -5.31
N ASP A 25 -4.69 9.36 -4.17
CA ASP A 25 -5.98 9.59 -3.52
C ASP A 25 -6.19 11.08 -3.26
N PHE A 26 -5.18 11.76 -2.73
CA PHE A 26 -5.25 13.20 -2.50
C PHE A 26 -5.40 14.00 -3.80
N TYR A 27 -4.65 13.63 -4.86
CA TYR A 27 -4.79 14.25 -6.18
C TYR A 27 -6.21 14.07 -6.75
N PHE A 28 -6.75 12.85 -6.70
CA PHE A 28 -8.09 12.55 -7.21
C PHE A 28 -9.20 13.18 -6.36
N PHE A 29 -8.97 13.36 -5.06
CA PHE A 29 -9.88 14.08 -4.18
C PHE A 29 -9.99 15.56 -4.55
N LEU A 30 -8.87 16.22 -4.87
CA LEU A 30 -8.85 17.64 -5.22
C LEU A 30 -9.31 17.94 -6.65
N ASN A 31 -8.78 17.19 -7.62
CA ASN A 31 -8.84 17.56 -9.03
C ASN A 31 -9.41 16.47 -9.94
N GLY A 32 -9.73 15.28 -9.40
CA GLY A 32 -10.04 14.10 -10.19
C GLY A 32 -11.49 13.65 -10.12
N PRO A 33 -11.88 12.67 -10.97
CA PRO A 33 -13.20 12.04 -10.92
C PRO A 33 -13.35 11.14 -9.69
N ILE A 34 -13.73 11.74 -8.56
CA ILE A 34 -13.87 11.10 -7.23
C ILE A 34 -14.62 9.76 -7.31
N ARG A 35 -15.77 9.69 -7.98
CA ARG A 35 -16.60 8.47 -8.03
C ARG A 35 -15.94 7.29 -8.76
N MET A 36 -15.01 7.54 -9.67
CA MET A 36 -14.32 6.47 -10.41
C MET A 36 -13.05 6.00 -9.68
N TRP A 37 -12.42 6.90 -8.93
CA TRP A 37 -11.15 6.59 -8.25
C TRP A 37 -11.35 5.84 -6.93
N PHE A 38 -12.27 6.28 -6.07
CA PHE A 38 -12.47 5.69 -4.75
C PHE A 38 -13.34 4.42 -4.79
N THR A 39 -12.88 3.42 -5.55
CA THR A 39 -13.46 2.08 -5.55
C THR A 39 -12.71 1.19 -4.54
N PRO A 40 -13.35 0.16 -3.96
CA PRO A 40 -12.67 -0.79 -3.08
C PRO A 40 -11.44 -1.43 -3.74
N PHE A 41 -11.49 -1.62 -5.06
CA PHE A 41 -10.35 -2.15 -5.81
C PHE A 41 -9.15 -1.21 -5.78
N ASN A 42 -9.34 0.07 -6.09
CA ASN A 42 -8.26 1.05 -6.12
C ASN A 42 -7.70 1.35 -4.73
N VAL A 43 -8.56 1.38 -3.71
CA VAL A 43 -8.16 1.73 -2.34
C VAL A 43 -7.50 0.56 -1.62
N PHE A 44 -7.94 -0.68 -1.83
CA PHE A 44 -7.42 -1.84 -1.09
C PHE A 44 -6.53 -2.76 -1.92
N ILE A 45 -6.93 -3.09 -3.14
CA ILE A 45 -6.29 -4.16 -3.92
C ILE A 45 -5.04 -3.64 -4.63
N LEU A 46 -5.14 -2.48 -5.27
CA LEU A 46 -4.05 -1.86 -6.02
C LEU A 46 -2.80 -1.58 -5.17
N PRO A 47 -2.90 -1.01 -3.96
CA PRO A 47 -1.72 -0.81 -3.09
C PRO A 47 -1.01 -2.12 -2.75
N ILE A 48 -1.75 -3.21 -2.54
CA ILE A 48 -1.17 -4.52 -2.25
C ILE A 48 -0.43 -5.06 -3.47
N ILE A 49 -1.05 -5.00 -4.66
CA ILE A 49 -0.44 -5.48 -5.91
C ILE A 49 0.87 -4.72 -6.17
N VAL A 50 0.84 -3.38 -6.04
CA VAL A 50 2.01 -2.54 -6.26
C VAL A 50 3.11 -2.82 -5.23
N ALA A 51 2.75 -3.01 -3.95
CA ALA A 51 3.72 -3.36 -2.91
C ALA A 51 4.43 -4.70 -3.21
N LEU A 52 3.67 -5.71 -3.62
CA LEU A 52 4.20 -7.03 -4.02
C LEU A 52 5.10 -6.95 -5.25
N LEU A 53 4.76 -6.12 -6.23
CA LEU A 53 5.61 -5.87 -7.40
C LEU A 53 6.95 -5.24 -6.98
N ILE A 54 6.92 -4.20 -6.13
CA ILE A 54 8.12 -3.53 -5.63
C ILE A 54 9.04 -4.53 -4.91
N VAL A 55 8.51 -5.38 -4.03
CA VAL A 55 9.32 -6.41 -3.34
C VAL A 55 9.92 -7.40 -4.33
N ASN A 56 9.13 -7.92 -5.26
CA ASN A 56 9.62 -8.94 -6.18
C ASN A 56 10.74 -8.41 -7.09
N ILE A 57 10.70 -7.13 -7.47
CA ILE A 57 11.77 -6.46 -8.22
C ILE A 57 13.03 -6.33 -7.35
N LEU A 58 12.88 -5.87 -6.11
CA LEU A 58 14.02 -5.55 -5.24
C LEU A 58 14.65 -6.78 -4.56
N SER A 59 13.91 -7.88 -4.41
CA SER A 59 14.33 -9.10 -3.70
C SER A 59 15.17 -10.09 -4.53
N HIS A 60 15.73 -9.67 -5.67
CA HIS A 60 16.48 -10.54 -6.60
C HIS A 60 17.61 -11.35 -5.95
N LYS A 61 18.27 -10.83 -4.90
CA LYS A 61 19.36 -11.53 -4.16
C LYS A 61 18.88 -12.46 -3.05
N PHE A 62 17.58 -12.53 -2.78
CA PHE A 62 17.02 -13.34 -1.70
C PHE A 62 16.74 -14.77 -2.17
N SER A 63 16.88 -15.71 -1.25
CA SER A 63 16.44 -17.09 -1.46
C SER A 63 14.91 -17.17 -1.56
N PHE A 64 14.38 -18.26 -2.11
CA PHE A 64 12.93 -18.43 -2.31
C PHE A 64 12.11 -18.23 -1.03
N ASN A 65 12.56 -18.82 0.09
CA ASN A 65 11.87 -18.66 1.38
C ASN A 65 11.89 -17.20 1.86
N GLU A 66 13.03 -16.51 1.72
CA GLU A 66 13.16 -15.10 2.09
C GLU A 66 12.23 -14.20 1.24
N LYS A 67 12.06 -14.50 -0.05
CA LYS A 67 11.11 -13.78 -0.93
C LYS A 67 9.67 -13.92 -0.45
N ILE A 68 9.25 -15.13 -0.06
CA ILE A 68 7.91 -15.38 0.49
C ILE A 68 7.69 -14.53 1.73
N TYR A 69 8.64 -14.51 2.67
CA TYR A 69 8.52 -13.70 3.88
C TYR A 69 8.44 -12.19 3.55
N SER A 70 9.30 -11.67 2.66
CA SER A 70 9.21 -10.26 2.28
C SER A 70 7.90 -9.90 1.59
N ASN A 71 7.35 -10.81 0.77
CA ASN A 71 6.07 -10.61 0.09
C ASN A 71 4.91 -10.59 1.10
N LEU A 72 4.90 -11.50 2.07
CA LEU A 72 3.89 -11.52 3.13
C LEU A 72 3.95 -10.24 3.97
N ILE A 73 5.14 -9.82 4.41
CA ILE A 73 5.32 -8.60 5.21
C ILE A 73 4.87 -7.38 4.40
N SER A 74 5.22 -7.30 3.12
CA SER A 74 4.81 -6.21 2.24
C SER A 74 3.31 -6.16 1.99
N GLY A 75 2.68 -7.30 1.73
CA GLY A 75 1.23 -7.38 1.56
C GLY A 75 0.48 -6.97 2.83
N ILE A 76 0.92 -7.46 4.00
CA ILE A 76 0.32 -7.12 5.29
C ILE A 76 0.47 -5.63 5.59
N THR A 77 1.65 -5.07 5.36
CA THR A 77 1.92 -3.65 5.63
C THR A 77 1.10 -2.76 4.71
N ALA A 78 1.07 -3.05 3.40
CA ALA A 78 0.22 -2.35 2.43
C ALA A 78 -1.27 -2.45 2.79
N TYR A 79 -1.74 -3.62 3.21
CA TYR A 79 -3.13 -3.82 3.64
C TYR A 79 -3.49 -2.98 4.86
N ILE A 80 -2.68 -3.04 5.93
CA ILE A 80 -2.90 -2.23 7.13
C ILE A 80 -2.88 -0.73 6.78
N GLY A 81 -1.94 -0.30 5.95
CA GLY A 81 -1.89 1.09 5.49
C GLY A 81 -3.11 1.51 4.69
N SER A 82 -3.60 0.67 3.77
CA SER A 82 -4.81 0.95 3.01
C SER A 82 -6.06 1.07 3.90
N LEU A 83 -6.16 0.26 4.95
CA LEU A 83 -7.23 0.37 5.95
C LEU A 83 -7.19 1.71 6.70
N LEU A 84 -5.99 2.16 7.08
CA LEU A 84 -5.80 3.46 7.73
C LEU A 84 -6.11 4.62 6.78
N VAL A 85 -5.69 4.55 5.52
CA VAL A 85 -6.02 5.59 4.52
C VAL A 85 -7.53 5.66 4.31
N MET A 86 -8.20 4.52 4.16
CA MET A 86 -9.65 4.48 3.99
C MET A 86 -10.41 5.02 5.21
N SER A 87 -9.96 4.71 6.43
CA SER A 87 -10.61 5.23 7.65
C SER A 87 -10.46 6.75 7.75
N ILE A 88 -9.30 7.30 7.37
CA ILE A 88 -9.07 8.74 7.29
C ILE A 88 -9.99 9.38 6.25
N ILE A 89 -10.06 8.83 5.03
CA ILE A 89 -10.94 9.34 3.97
C ILE A 89 -12.40 9.36 4.44
N ASN A 90 -12.88 8.25 5.03
CA ASN A 90 -14.24 8.16 5.55
C ASN A 90 -14.50 9.18 6.66
N SER A 91 -13.55 9.40 7.57
CA SER A 91 -13.68 10.39 8.64
C SER A 91 -13.82 11.81 8.10
N ILE A 92 -13.04 12.16 7.06
CA ILE A 92 -13.10 13.47 6.40
C ILE A 92 -14.44 13.65 5.69
N ILE A 93 -14.92 12.63 4.97
CA ILE A 93 -16.22 12.68 4.29
C ILE A 93 -17.36 12.87 5.30
N LEU A 94 -17.34 12.14 6.42
CA LEU A 94 -18.33 12.29 7.48
C LEU A 94 -18.29 13.67 8.13
N ALA A 95 -17.11 14.27 8.30
CA ALA A 95 -16.97 15.61 8.85
C ALA A 95 -17.46 16.72 7.90
N ILE A 96 -17.44 16.49 6.59
CA ILE A 96 -17.83 17.48 5.56
C ILE A 96 -19.32 17.34 5.18
N ARG A 97 -19.95 16.18 5.39
CA ARG A 97 -21.40 16.02 5.20
C ARG A 97 -22.16 16.63 6.38
N PRO A 98 -23.02 17.65 6.16
CA PRO A 98 -23.89 18.20 7.20
C PRO A 98 -24.96 17.21 7.67
#